data_AF-A0A5P0JH62-F1
#
_entry.id   AF-A0A5P0JH62-F1
#
_cell.length_a   1.000
_cell.length_b   1.000
_cell.length_c   1.000
_cell.angle_alpha   90.00
_cell.angle_beta   90.00
_cell.angle_gamma   90.00
#
_symmetry.space_group_name_H-M   'P 1'
#
loop_
_entity.id
_entity.type
_entity.pdbx_description
1 polymer ?
#
loop_
_entity_poly.entity_id
_entity_poly.type
_entity_poly.pdbx_seq_one_letter_code
_entity_poly.pdbx_strand_id
1 'polypeptide(L)' 'LDEESSAVVVLDKDGRVQWAKDGALTQEEVQQVMDLLQKLLK' A
#
# COMPACT_ATOMS: atom_id res chain seq x y z
N LEU A 1 -16.54 -12.88 15.16
CA LEU A 1 -16.41 -11.43 14.91
C LEU A 1 -15.16 -11.31 14.10
N ASP A 2 -15.37 -11.21 12.80
CA ASP A 2 -14.37 -11.47 11.77
C ASP A 2 -13.17 -10.53 11.92
N GLU A 3 -11.98 -11.10 11.70
CA GLU A 3 -10.71 -10.39 11.73
C GLU A 3 -10.84 -9.10 10.92
N GLU A 4 -10.49 -7.96 11.52
CA GLU A 4 -10.63 -6.63 10.94
C GLU A 4 -10.07 -6.58 9.52
N SER A 5 -10.95 -6.75 8.52
CA SER A 5 -10.58 -6.76 7.11
C SER A 5 -10.10 -5.36 6.74
N SER A 6 -8.78 -5.22 6.74
CA SER A 6 -8.08 -3.98 6.42
C SER A 6 -7.48 -4.14 5.03
N ALA A 7 -7.80 -3.24 4.11
CA ALA A 7 -7.18 -3.21 2.79
C ALA A 7 -6.30 -1.96 2.66
N VAL A 8 -5.15 -2.10 2.02
CA VAL A 8 -4.21 -1.01 1.75
C VAL A 8 -4.01 -0.89 0.26
N VAL A 9 -4.14 0.34 -0.26
CA VAL A 9 -3.94 0.65 -1.68
C VAL A 9 -3.03 1.88 -1.80
N VAL A 10 -2.02 1.79 -2.66
CA VAL A 10 -1.15 2.92 -3.02
C VAL A 10 -1.52 3.38 -4.42
N LEU A 11 -1.81 4.67 -4.56
CA LEU A 11 -2.17 5.30 -5.82
C LEU A 11 -1.07 6.29 -6.25
N ASP A 12 -0.89 6.47 -7.55
CA ASP A 12 -0.14 7.60 -8.08
C ASP A 12 -0.95 8.90 -8.07
N LYS A 13 -0.32 10.01 -8.48
CA LYS A 13 -0.94 11.34 -8.55
C LYS A 13 -2.15 11.43 -9.50
N ASP A 14 -2.24 10.51 -10.46
CA ASP A 14 -3.32 10.44 -11.45
C ASP A 14 -4.42 9.47 -10.99
N GLY A 15 -4.33 8.96 -9.75
CA GLY A 15 -5.29 8.06 -9.13
C GLY A 15 -5.18 6.61 -9.58
N ARG A 16 -4.08 6.23 -10.26
CA ARG A 16 -3.87 4.86 -10.74
C ARG A 16 -3.32 3.98 -9.64
N VAL A 17 -3.80 2.75 -9.57
CA VAL A 17 -3.32 1.77 -8.58
C VAL A 17 -1.90 1.35 -8.93
N GLN A 18 -0.99 1.61 -7.99
CA GLN A 18 0.41 1.20 -8.07
C GLN A 18 0.68 -0.04 -7.23
N TRP A 19 -0.12 -0.26 -6.18
CA TRP A 19 -0.03 -1.42 -5.30
C TRP A 19 -1.33 -1.60 -4.52
N ALA A 20 -1.72 -2.84 -4.24
CA ALA A 20 -2.89 -3.14 -3.43
C ALA A 20 -2.72 -4.47 -2.68
N LYS A 21 -3.21 -4.51 -1.44
CA LYS A 21 -3.27 -5.74 -0.63
C LYS A 21 -4.48 -5.71 0.28
N ASP A 22 -5.06 -6.90 0.46
CA ASP A 22 -6.01 -7.18 1.51
C ASP A 22 -5.32 -7.80 2.72
N GLY A 23 -5.74 -7.39 3.92
CA GLY A 23 -5.11 -7.71 5.19
C GLY A 23 -3.95 -6.78 5.57
N ALA A 24 -3.45 -6.99 6.79
CA ALA A 24 -2.37 -6.19 7.35
C ALA A 24 -1.06 -6.32 6.53
N LEU A 25 -0.27 -5.24 6.55
CA LEU A 25 1.07 -5.25 5.98
C LEU A 25 2.03 -6.00 6.92
N THR A 26 2.86 -6.85 6.32
CA THR A 26 4.11 -7.32 6.93
C THR A 26 5.16 -6.22 6.90
N GLN A 27 6.23 -6.35 7.69
CA GLN A 27 7.32 -5.35 7.67
C GLN A 27 7.97 -5.19 6.30
N GLU A 28 8.10 -6.28 5.54
CA GLU A 28 8.68 -6.23 4.20
C GLU A 28 7.79 -5.42 3.24
N GLU A 29 6.47 -5.61 3.31
CA GLU A 29 5.52 -4.85 2.49
C GLU A 29 5.45 -3.39 2.90
N VAL A 30 5.61 -3.07 4.20
CA VAL A 30 5.77 -1.69 4.64
C VAL A 30 6.97 -1.05 3.93
N GLN A 31 8.12 -1.72 3.88
CA GLN A 31 9.30 -1.17 3.18
C GLN A 31 9.01 -0.96 1.69
N GLN A 32 8.37 -1.91 1.02
CA GLN A 32 8.00 -1.79 -0.39
C GLN A 32 7.06 -0.60 -0.66
N VAL A 33 6.06 -0.40 0.21
CA VAL A 33 5.13 0.74 0.13
C VAL A 33 5.87 2.06 0.33
N MET A 34 6.77 2.14 1.31
CA MET A 34 7.55 3.35 1.56
C MET A 34 8.48 3.70 0.38
N ASP A 35 9.12 2.71 -0.22
CA ASP A 35 9.97 2.91 -1.42
C ASP A 35 9.14 3.37 -2.62
N LEU A 36 7.92 2.85 -2.77
CA LEU A 36 6.98 3.26 -3.82
C LEU A 36 6.52 4.70 -3.60
N LEU A 37 6.14 5.08 -2.38
CA LEU A 37 5.77 6.45 -2.05
C LEU A 37 6.92 7.44 -2.31
N GLN A 38 8.16 7.10 -1.95
CA GLN A 38 9.32 7.93 -2.24
C GLN A 38 9.56 8.15 -3.74
N LYS A 39 9.19 7.18 -4.59
CA LYS A 39 9.29 7.32 -6.05
C LYS A 39 8.17 8.19 -6.62
N LEU A 40 6.96 8.08 -6.06
CA LEU A 40 5.77 8.80 -6.54
C LEU A 40 5.75 10.28 -6.12
N LEU A 41 6.44 10.63 -5.04
CA LEU A 41 6.53 12.00 -4.51
C LEU A 41 7.71 12.82 -5.07
N LYS A 42 8.50 12.25 -5.98
CA LYS A 42 9.52 12.98 -6.75
C LYS A 42 8.90 13.64 -7.98
#